data_AF-A0A453NH44-F1
#
_entry.id   AF-A0A453NH44-F1
#
_cell.length_a   1.000
_cell.length_b   1.000
_cell.length_c   1.000
_cell.angle_alpha   90.00
_cell.angle_beta   90.00
_cell.angle_gamma   90.00
#
_symmetry.space_group_name_H-M   'P 1'
#
loop_
_entity.id
_entity.type
_entity.pdbx_description
1 polymer ?
#
loop_
_entity_poly.entity_id
_entity_poly.type
_entity_poly.pdbx_seq_one_letter_code
_entity_poly.pdbx_strand_id
1 'polypeptide(L)'
;GASPGEGTGATMSDDEDNQVDSETNMFDGSDGSDGMGFGPLILTEGERSLIERVRHELKSELKQGYKEKLVDIREEIMRKRRAGKLPGDTAATLKAWWQAHSKWPYPTEDDKARLVQETGLQLKQINNWFINQRKRNWHSSNTASSSEKTKKKRNVTGNDGTEQSW
;
A
#
# COMPACT_ATOMS: atom_id res chain seq x y z
N GLY A 1 31.34 23.61 -33.32
CA GLY A 1 31.36 22.29 -33.98
C GLY A 1 30.22 21.47 -33.43
N ALA A 2 29.55 20.75 -34.34
CA ALA A 2 28.45 19.79 -34.17
C ALA A 2 27.03 20.33 -33.91
N SER A 3 26.15 19.84 -34.78
CA SER A 3 24.70 20.03 -34.98
C SER A 3 23.95 18.81 -34.37
N PRO A 4 22.69 18.51 -34.76
CA PRO A 4 21.42 18.82 -34.11
C PRO A 4 20.77 17.56 -33.46
N GLY A 5 19.57 17.66 -32.87
CA GLY A 5 18.81 16.45 -32.54
C GLY A 5 17.49 16.67 -31.80
N GLU A 6 16.40 16.73 -32.57
CA GLU A 6 15.03 16.50 -32.12
C GLU A 6 14.89 15.08 -31.51
N GLY A 7 14.01 14.94 -30.53
CA GLY A 7 13.75 13.65 -29.88
C GLY A 7 12.39 13.60 -29.21
N THR A 8 11.34 13.49 -30.01
CA THR A 8 10.05 12.94 -29.59
C THR A 8 10.19 11.44 -29.32
N GLY A 9 9.65 10.93 -28.22
CA GLY A 9 9.53 9.49 -27.98
C GLY A 9 8.77 9.25 -26.66
N ALA A 10 7.44 9.14 -26.72
CA ALA A 10 6.72 7.89 -26.94
C ALA A 10 6.59 7.08 -25.64
N THR A 11 5.33 6.84 -25.31
CA THR A 11 4.80 5.97 -24.27
C THR A 11 5.44 4.59 -24.34
N MET A 12 5.85 4.05 -23.19
CA MET A 12 6.27 2.65 -23.08
C MET A 12 5.13 1.76 -23.57
N SER A 13 5.36 1.14 -24.73
CA SER A 13 4.53 0.06 -25.25
C SER A 13 4.64 -1.12 -24.29
N ASP A 14 3.50 -1.64 -23.90
CA ASP A 14 3.32 -2.95 -23.29
C ASP A 14 3.48 -3.96 -24.44
N ASP A 15 4.70 -4.42 -24.65
CA ASP A 15 5.00 -5.60 -25.45
C ASP A 15 6.40 -6.07 -25.04
N GLU A 16 6.49 -7.37 -24.81
CA GLU A 16 7.62 -8.28 -25.06
C GLU A 16 7.39 -9.47 -24.10
N ASP A 17 6.55 -10.38 -24.58
CA ASP A 17 6.64 -11.79 -24.20
C ASP A 17 8.10 -12.22 -24.32
N ASN A 18 8.78 -12.35 -23.17
CA ASN A 18 10.09 -12.96 -23.12
C ASN A 18 9.94 -14.47 -23.31
N GLN A 19 9.65 -14.86 -24.55
CA GLN A 19 9.76 -16.21 -25.07
C GLN A 19 11.25 -16.52 -25.19
N VAL A 20 11.86 -16.84 -24.05
CA VAL A 20 13.17 -17.52 -24.05
C VAL A 20 12.89 -18.99 -24.35
N ASP A 21 12.56 -19.28 -25.60
CA ASP A 21 12.92 -20.58 -26.17
C ASP A 21 14.45 -20.57 -26.26
N SER A 22 15.13 -20.92 -25.16
CA SER A 22 16.52 -21.32 -25.23
C SER A 22 16.56 -22.66 -25.94
N GLU A 23 16.63 -22.54 -27.26
CA GLU A 23 17.09 -23.49 -28.23
C GLU A 23 18.21 -24.36 -27.62
N THR A 24 17.87 -25.58 -27.21
CA THR A 24 18.85 -26.64 -27.06
C THR A 24 19.27 -27.05 -28.47
N ASN A 25 20.19 -26.30 -29.07
CA ASN A 25 20.82 -26.68 -30.32
C ASN A 25 22.32 -26.34 -30.28
N MET A 26 23.03 -27.03 -29.40
CA MET A 26 24.50 -27.06 -29.34
C MET A 26 24.96 -28.50 -29.56
N PHE A 27 24.98 -28.95 -30.82
CA PHE A 27 25.87 -30.02 -31.25
C PHE A 27 26.19 -29.83 -32.73
N ASP A 28 27.26 -29.08 -32.95
CA ASP A 28 27.95 -28.92 -34.22
C ASP A 28 28.54 -30.27 -34.66
N GLY A 29 28.42 -30.56 -35.96
CA GLY A 29 28.55 -31.89 -36.52
C GLY A 29 29.95 -32.49 -36.46
N SER A 30 30.02 -33.77 -36.10
CA SER A 30 31.09 -34.67 -36.52
C SER A 30 30.44 -35.92 -37.12
N ASP A 31 30.63 -36.06 -38.43
CA ASP A 31 30.12 -37.08 -39.35
C ASP A 31 30.57 -38.49 -38.93
N GLY A 32 29.61 -39.41 -38.81
CA GLY A 32 29.87 -40.80 -38.49
C GLY A 32 28.63 -41.65 -38.27
N SER A 33 28.28 -42.41 -39.33
CA SER A 33 27.50 -43.66 -39.31
C SER A 33 25.98 -43.56 -39.36
N ASP A 34 25.43 -44.11 -40.45
CA ASP A 34 24.07 -44.59 -40.59
C ASP A 34 23.61 -45.38 -39.35
N GLY A 35 22.47 -44.98 -38.77
CA GLY A 35 21.92 -45.65 -37.59
C GLY A 35 20.61 -45.00 -37.14
N MET A 36 19.53 -45.29 -37.86
CA MET A 36 18.11 -45.11 -37.49
C MET A 36 17.80 -43.90 -36.59
N GLY A 37 17.20 -42.89 -37.22
CA GLY A 37 16.75 -41.66 -36.59
C GLY A 37 15.99 -41.86 -35.28
N PHE A 38 16.62 -41.39 -34.21
CA PHE A 38 15.93 -40.94 -33.02
C PHE A 38 16.76 -39.80 -32.43
N GLY A 39 16.55 -38.60 -32.98
CA GLY A 39 17.12 -37.34 -32.49
C GLY A 39 16.62 -37.02 -31.07
N PRO A 40 17.10 -35.92 -30.44
CA PRO A 40 16.80 -35.59 -29.05
C PRO A 40 15.30 -35.72 -28.79
N LEU A 41 14.89 -36.50 -27.79
CA LEU A 41 13.49 -36.80 -27.45
C LEU A 41 12.61 -35.54 -27.49
N ILE A 42 12.01 -35.25 -28.65
CA ILE A 42 11.07 -34.15 -28.80
C ILE A 42 9.77 -34.69 -28.25
N LEU A 43 9.37 -34.21 -27.07
CA LEU A 43 8.08 -34.54 -26.47
C LEU A 43 6.98 -34.36 -27.52
N THR A 44 6.06 -35.31 -27.56
CA THR A 44 4.87 -35.23 -28.39
C THR A 44 4.10 -33.96 -28.07
N GLU A 45 3.37 -33.43 -29.05
CA GLU A 45 2.57 -32.21 -28.89
C GLU A 45 1.59 -32.31 -27.69
N GLY A 46 1.09 -33.52 -27.42
CA GLY A 46 0.27 -33.81 -26.24
C GLY A 46 1.03 -33.68 -24.91
N GLU A 47 2.26 -34.18 -24.84
CA GLU A 47 3.11 -34.04 -23.65
C GLU A 47 3.51 -32.57 -23.41
N ARG A 48 3.77 -31.81 -24.48
CA ARG A 48 4.06 -30.37 -24.39
C ARG A 48 2.85 -29.58 -23.88
N SER A 49 1.65 -29.87 -24.41
CA SER A 49 0.41 -29.23 -23.94
C SER A 49 0.09 -29.57 -22.48
N LEU A 50 0.37 -30.82 -22.05
CA LEU A 50 0.20 -31.23 -20.66
C LEU A 50 1.10 -30.43 -19.72
N ILE A 51 2.39 -30.28 -20.07
CA ILE A 51 3.35 -29.52 -19.25
C ILE A 51 2.94 -28.05 -19.16
N GLU A 52 2.50 -27.44 -20.26
CA GLU A 52 2.06 -26.03 -20.25
C GLU A 52 0.80 -25.83 -19.40
N ARG A 53 -0.15 -26.78 -19.45
CA ARG A 53 -1.35 -26.74 -18.61
C ARG A 53 -0.99 -26.83 -17.12
N VAL A 54 -0.13 -27.77 -16.74
CA VAL A 54 0.34 -27.94 -15.35
C VAL A 54 1.09 -26.70 -14.88
N ARG A 55 1.94 -26.12 -15.72
CA ARG A 55 2.67 -24.87 -15.43
C ARG A 55 1.70 -23.70 -15.21
N HIS A 56 0.67 -23.57 -16.04
CA HIS A 56 -0.35 -22.54 -15.90
C HIS A 56 -1.17 -22.74 -14.61
N GLU A 57 -1.56 -23.97 -14.28
CA GLU A 57 -2.26 -24.32 -13.05
C GLU A 57 -1.44 -23.94 -11.80
N LEU A 58 -0.19 -24.36 -11.73
CA LEU A 58 0.72 -24.03 -10.61
C LEU A 58 0.94 -22.52 -10.47
N LYS A 59 1.12 -21.80 -11.58
CA LYS A 59 1.26 -20.34 -11.57
C LYS A 59 -0.01 -19.66 -11.07
N SER A 60 -1.17 -20.16 -11.49
CA SER A 60 -2.46 -19.65 -11.04
C SER A 60 -2.66 -19.88 -9.54
N GLU A 61 -2.41 -21.10 -9.07
CA GLU A 61 -2.53 -21.48 -7.67
C GLU A 61 -1.61 -20.65 -6.77
N LEU A 62 -0.34 -20.50 -7.18
CA LEU A 62 0.62 -19.68 -6.45
C LEU A 62 0.16 -18.22 -6.36
N LYS A 63 -0.26 -17.63 -7.50
CA LYS A 63 -0.76 -16.26 -7.55
C LYS A 63 -2.02 -16.08 -6.70
N GLN A 64 -2.90 -17.07 -6.71
CA GLN A 64 -4.14 -17.05 -5.93
C GLN A 64 -3.84 -17.16 -4.43
N GLY A 65 -3.02 -18.11 -4.00
CA GLY A 65 -2.63 -18.27 -2.60
C GLY A 65 -1.87 -17.07 -2.05
N TYR A 66 -1.05 -16.38 -2.85
CA TYR A 66 -0.43 -15.12 -2.44
C TYR A 66 -1.45 -13.98 -2.30
N LYS A 67 -2.40 -13.84 -3.24
CA LYS A 67 -3.46 -12.83 -3.15
C LYS A 67 -4.30 -13.01 -1.88
N GLU A 68 -4.65 -14.23 -1.54
CA GLU A 68 -5.41 -14.55 -0.33
C GLU A 68 -4.64 -14.15 0.93
N LYS A 69 -3.36 -14.56 1.04
CA LYS A 69 -2.49 -14.14 2.14
C LYS A 69 -2.37 -12.61 2.24
N LEU A 70 -2.32 -11.89 1.12
CA LEU A 70 -2.28 -10.42 1.12
C LEU A 70 -3.57 -9.81 1.67
N VAL A 71 -4.73 -10.41 1.36
CA VAL A 71 -6.02 -9.97 1.92
C VAL A 71 -6.05 -10.19 3.43
N ASP A 72 -5.61 -11.37 3.90
CA ASP A 72 -5.55 -11.67 5.33
C ASP A 72 -4.63 -10.72 6.09
N ILE A 73 -3.44 -10.46 5.55
CA ILE A 73 -2.48 -9.49 6.12
C ILE A 73 -3.12 -8.09 6.16
N ARG A 74 -3.79 -7.68 5.09
CA ARG A 74 -4.47 -6.37 5.03
C ARG A 74 -5.58 -6.26 6.06
N GLU A 75 -6.43 -7.28 6.18
CA GLU A 75 -7.50 -7.32 7.16
C GLU A 75 -6.96 -7.32 8.59
N GLU A 76 -5.88 -8.06 8.85
CA GLU A 76 -5.24 -8.07 10.15
C GLU A 76 -4.65 -6.70 10.53
N ILE A 77 -3.99 -6.02 9.59
CA ILE A 77 -3.53 -4.64 9.77
C ILE A 77 -4.72 -3.71 10.06
N MET A 78 -5.82 -3.85 9.32
CA MET A 78 -7.02 -3.03 9.51
C MET A 78 -7.69 -3.29 10.86
N ARG A 79 -7.75 -4.55 11.30
CA ARG A 79 -8.28 -4.96 12.61
C ARG A 79 -7.47 -4.35 13.73
N LYS A 80 -6.14 -4.46 13.68
CA LYS A 80 -5.22 -3.82 14.64
C LYS A 80 -5.37 -2.30 14.67
N ARG A 81 -5.58 -1.66 13.51
CA ARG A 81 -5.86 -0.21 13.44
C ARG A 81 -7.22 0.19 14.02
N ARG A 82 -8.23 -0.70 13.96
CA ARG A 82 -9.59 -0.45 14.49
C ARG A 82 -9.71 -0.80 15.97
N ALA A 83 -8.93 -1.75 16.48
CA ALA A 83 -8.95 -2.20 17.87
C ALA A 83 -8.66 -1.11 18.92
N GLY A 84 -8.11 0.04 18.51
CA GLY A 84 -7.88 1.21 19.37
C GLY A 84 -8.94 2.31 19.28
N LYS A 85 -10.01 2.13 18.51
CA LYS A 85 -11.08 3.14 18.39
C LYS A 85 -12.12 2.93 19.49
N LEU A 86 -12.42 4.00 20.22
CA LEU A 86 -13.49 4.01 21.21
C LEU A 86 -14.85 3.72 20.53
N PRO A 87 -15.77 2.99 21.17
CA PRO A 87 -17.12 2.78 20.68
C PRO A 87 -17.79 4.11 20.29
N GLY A 88 -18.56 4.13 19.20
CA GLY A 88 -19.13 5.36 18.62
C GLY A 88 -19.89 6.22 19.64
N ASP A 89 -20.63 5.57 20.54
CA ASP A 89 -21.42 6.23 21.57
C ASP A 89 -20.55 6.93 22.62
N THR A 90 -19.48 6.27 23.08
CA THR A 90 -18.52 6.86 24.04
C THR A 90 -17.81 8.08 23.47
N ALA A 91 -17.50 8.05 22.16
CA ALA A 91 -16.85 9.17 21.49
C ALA A 91 -17.78 10.40 21.37
N ALA A 92 -19.09 10.21 21.34
CA ALA A 92 -20.06 11.31 21.33
C ALA A 92 -20.05 12.06 22.68
N THR A 93 -20.10 11.33 23.80
CA THR A 93 -20.02 11.90 25.16
C THR A 93 -18.73 12.71 25.37
N LEU A 94 -17.58 12.13 25.00
CA LEU A 94 -16.28 12.83 25.10
C LEU A 94 -16.23 14.09 24.23
N LYS A 95 -16.81 14.05 23.03
CA LYS A 95 -16.92 15.23 22.15
C LYS A 95 -17.85 16.29 22.73
N ALA A 96 -18.98 15.92 23.32
CA ALA A 96 -19.91 16.87 23.92
C ALA A 96 -19.21 17.67 25.05
N TRP A 97 -18.51 16.98 25.93
CA TRP A 97 -17.70 17.63 26.98
C TRP A 97 -16.63 18.55 26.38
N TRP A 98 -15.93 18.08 25.34
CA TRP A 98 -14.90 18.88 24.65
C TRP A 98 -15.45 20.19 24.09
N GLN A 99 -16.62 20.15 23.44
CA GLN A 99 -17.22 21.36 22.86
C GLN A 99 -17.62 22.36 23.94
N ALA A 100 -18.19 21.87 25.05
CA ALA A 100 -18.52 22.70 26.20
C ALA A 100 -17.28 23.37 26.83
N HIS A 101 -16.12 22.71 26.77
CA HIS A 101 -14.85 23.18 27.36
C HIS A 101 -13.80 23.55 26.30
N SER A 102 -14.24 24.03 25.13
CA SER A 102 -13.36 24.30 23.98
C SER A 102 -12.27 25.35 24.26
N LYS A 103 -12.53 26.33 25.15
CA LYS A 103 -11.56 27.35 25.55
C LYS A 103 -10.43 26.80 26.43
N TRP A 104 -10.77 25.88 27.33
CA TRP A 104 -9.84 25.28 28.29
C TRP A 104 -10.13 23.78 28.45
N PRO A 105 -9.70 22.95 27.48
CA PRO A 105 -10.09 21.54 27.42
C PRO A 105 -9.23 20.66 28.35
N TYR A 106 -9.25 20.98 29.64
CA TYR A 106 -8.57 20.27 30.71
C TYR A 106 -9.62 19.79 31.73
N PRO A 107 -10.12 18.56 31.60
CA PRO A 107 -11.11 18.04 32.53
C PRO A 107 -10.50 17.90 33.93
N THR A 108 -11.28 18.31 34.94
CA THR A 108 -10.94 18.09 36.35
C THR A 108 -11.01 16.60 36.69
N GLU A 109 -10.53 16.21 37.88
CA GLU A 109 -10.65 14.81 38.33
C GLU A 109 -12.12 14.37 38.44
N ASP A 110 -13.01 15.26 38.88
CA ASP A 110 -14.44 14.98 38.96
C ASP A 110 -15.06 14.82 37.56
N ASP A 111 -14.67 15.65 36.60
CA ASP A 111 -15.12 15.51 35.20
C ASP A 111 -14.67 14.17 34.63
N LYS A 112 -13.41 13.79 34.87
CA LYS A 112 -12.90 12.49 34.42
C LYS A 112 -13.67 11.34 35.05
N ALA A 113 -13.99 11.41 36.34
CA ALA A 113 -14.77 10.39 37.03
C ALA A 113 -16.18 10.24 36.43
N ARG A 114 -16.86 11.36 36.15
CA ARG A 114 -18.17 11.35 35.46
C ARG A 114 -18.07 10.74 34.08
N LEU A 115 -17.05 11.13 33.30
CA LEU A 115 -16.86 10.57 31.95
C LEU A 115 -16.54 9.07 32.00
N VAL A 116 -15.81 8.58 33.01
CA VAL A 116 -15.63 7.12 33.24
C VAL A 116 -16.98 6.45 33.48
N GLN A 117 -17.82 7.02 34.33
CA GLN A 117 -19.14 6.45 34.66
C GLN A 117 -20.07 6.44 33.44
N GLU A 118 -20.13 7.53 32.67
CA GLU A 118 -21.01 7.66 31.51
C GLU A 118 -20.56 6.84 30.31
N THR A 119 -19.24 6.73 30.07
CA THR A 119 -18.70 6.03 28.90
C THR A 119 -18.31 4.58 29.17
N GLY A 120 -18.17 4.18 30.43
CA GLY A 120 -17.62 2.88 30.82
C GLY A 120 -16.13 2.69 30.47
N LEU A 121 -15.45 3.75 30.02
CA LEU A 121 -14.04 3.70 29.64
C LEU A 121 -13.14 3.81 30.86
N GLN A 122 -11.96 3.20 30.78
CA GLN A 122 -10.94 3.37 31.80
C GLN A 122 -10.43 4.81 31.80
N LEU A 123 -10.11 5.34 32.99
CA LEU A 123 -9.55 6.68 33.18
C LEU A 123 -8.35 6.97 32.25
N LYS A 124 -7.48 5.97 32.04
CA LYS A 124 -6.34 6.05 31.11
C LYS A 124 -6.77 6.29 29.66
N GLN A 125 -7.84 5.66 29.21
CA GLN A 125 -8.38 5.84 27.85
C GLN A 125 -8.95 7.24 27.67
N ILE A 126 -9.65 7.76 28.69
CA ILE A 126 -10.18 9.12 28.70
C ILE A 126 -9.03 10.15 28.67
N ASN A 127 -8.01 9.98 29.53
CA ASN A 127 -6.83 10.83 29.53
C ASN A 127 -6.11 10.86 28.16
N ASN A 128 -5.88 9.67 27.58
CA ASN A 128 -5.26 9.55 26.27
C ASN A 128 -6.10 10.20 25.17
N TRP A 129 -7.43 10.08 25.25
CA TRP A 129 -8.33 10.71 24.31
C TRP A 129 -8.19 12.23 24.38
N PHE A 130 -8.24 12.85 25.57
CA PHE A 130 -8.12 14.30 25.74
C PHE A 130 -6.75 14.84 25.32
N ILE A 131 -5.66 14.13 25.64
CA ILE A 131 -4.31 14.51 25.18
C ILE A 131 -4.27 14.53 23.66
N ASN A 132 -4.73 13.46 23.01
CA ASN A 132 -4.75 13.34 21.57
C ASN A 132 -5.71 14.35 20.91
N GLN A 133 -6.85 14.61 21.54
CA GLN A 133 -7.84 15.59 21.08
C GLN A 133 -7.25 17.00 21.12
N ARG A 134 -6.57 17.40 22.20
CA ARG A 134 -5.81 18.67 22.25
C ARG A 134 -4.77 18.76 21.15
N LYS A 135 -3.93 17.73 20.96
CA LYS A 135 -2.91 17.72 19.90
C LYS A 135 -3.50 17.98 18.50
N ARG A 136 -4.68 17.45 18.21
CA ARG A 136 -5.36 17.60 16.91
C ARG A 136 -6.05 18.95 16.73
N ASN A 137 -6.56 19.57 17.80
CA ASN A 137 -7.44 20.74 17.68
C ASN A 137 -6.78 22.06 18.08
N TRP A 138 -5.71 22.04 18.88
CA TRP A 138 -5.08 23.25 19.41
C TRP A 138 -4.38 24.10 18.33
N HIS A 139 -3.91 23.48 17.25
CA HIS A 139 -3.21 24.19 16.15
C HIS A 139 -4.12 24.47 14.95
N SER A 140 -5.23 23.73 14.82
CA SER A 140 -6.15 23.85 13.70
C SER A 140 -7.21 24.93 13.88
N SER A 141 -7.41 25.43 15.10
CA SER A 141 -8.35 26.53 15.37
C SER A 141 -7.79 27.92 15.02
N ASN A 142 -6.49 28.07 14.77
CA ASN A 142 -5.89 29.36 14.42
C ASN A 142 -5.71 29.58 12.90
N THR A 143 -6.09 28.61 12.06
CA THR A 143 -6.01 28.70 10.59
C THR A 143 -7.32 28.32 9.90
N ALA A 144 -8.46 28.50 10.57
CA ALA A 144 -9.78 28.28 10.00
C ALA A 144 -10.49 29.61 9.68
N SER A 145 -9.80 30.48 8.94
CA SER A 145 -10.41 31.62 8.23
C SER A 145 -9.86 31.72 6.81
N SER A 146 -9.85 30.63 6.05
CA SER A 146 -9.99 30.69 4.59
C SER A 146 -10.18 29.33 3.93
N SER A 147 -11.04 29.37 2.91
CA SER A 147 -11.13 28.53 1.72
C SER A 147 -11.57 27.07 1.85
N GLU A 148 -12.87 26.92 1.65
CA GLU A 148 -13.49 26.03 0.66
C GLU A 148 -12.56 25.41 -0.41
N LYS A 149 -12.81 24.12 -0.69
CA LYS A 149 -12.50 23.35 -1.93
C LYS A 149 -11.02 23.19 -2.33
N THR A 150 -10.59 21.92 -2.44
CA THR A 150 -10.27 21.25 -3.74
C THR A 150 -9.37 20.03 -3.56
N LYS A 151 -9.76 18.91 -4.18
CA LYS A 151 -8.93 17.73 -4.46
C LYS A 151 -7.69 18.12 -5.28
N LYS A 152 -6.46 17.87 -4.81
CA LYS A 152 -5.31 17.65 -5.70
C LYS A 152 -4.17 16.91 -4.99
N LYS A 153 -3.83 15.72 -5.52
CA LYS A 153 -2.56 15.02 -5.34
C LYS A 153 -1.38 15.99 -5.45
N ARG A 154 -0.38 15.88 -4.57
CA ARG A 154 0.96 16.45 -4.79
C ARG A 154 2.01 15.38 -4.53
N ASN A 155 2.68 14.99 -5.61
CA ASN A 155 3.89 14.18 -5.63
C ASN A 155 5.08 15.10 -5.34
N VAL A 156 6.10 14.56 -4.68
CA VAL A 156 7.31 15.25 -4.19
C VAL A 156 8.40 15.23 -5.26
N THR A 157 8.98 16.41 -5.57
CA THR A 157 10.37 16.64 -6.02
C THR A 157 10.68 18.13 -5.84
N GLY A 158 11.63 18.50 -4.97
CA GLY A 158 12.93 19.05 -5.35
C GLY A 158 12.95 20.58 -5.20
N ASN A 159 13.41 21.11 -4.06
CA ASN A 159 14.73 21.72 -3.84
C ASN A 159 14.90 23.10 -4.51
N ASP A 160 14.87 24.16 -3.70
CA ASP A 160 15.70 25.35 -3.94
C ASP A 160 16.11 25.94 -2.59
N GLY A 161 17.41 25.96 -2.36
CA GLY A 161 18.02 26.56 -1.20
C GLY A 161 18.30 28.03 -1.48
N THR A 162 17.75 28.89 -0.64
CA THR A 162 18.22 30.27 -0.52
C THR A 162 18.66 30.49 0.91
N GLU A 163 19.96 30.65 1.07
CA GLU A 163 20.65 31.21 2.22
C GLU A 163 19.96 32.51 2.67
N GLN A 164 19.81 32.69 3.98
CA GLN A 164 19.76 34.02 4.57
C GLN A 164 20.23 33.97 6.03
N SER A 165 21.15 34.89 6.29
CA SER A 165 21.92 35.09 7.51
C SER A 165 21.14 35.87 8.56
N TRP A 166 21.50 35.63 9.83
CA TRP A 166 21.06 36.18 11.12
C TRP A 166 19.81 35.57 11.76
#